data_AF-A0AA96QJQ6-F1
#
_entry.id   AF-A0AA96QJQ6-F1
#
_cell.length_a   1.000
_cell.length_b   1.000
_cell.length_c   1.000
_cell.angle_alpha   90.00
_cell.angle_beta   90.00
_cell.angle_gamma   90.00
#
_symmetry.space_group_name_H-M   'P 1'
#
loop_
_entity.id
_entity.type
_entity.pdbx_description
1 polymer ?
#
loop_
_entity_poly.entity_id
_entity_poly.type
_entity_poly.pdbx_seq_one_letter_code
_entity_poly.pdbx_strand_id
1 'polypeptide(L)'
;MGATLTALHVTAGTAGLLLGPLWLAARVRGAAGRSLAAGYQVAVAAVAVTGGLLAVAEPGLGWLVPVAVLTALLAVGGALARRRDWPRWRTLQPHLLGGSYVALVTGLLVASTGDPVWWAVPALVGQVPIALAKRRLHHRTLLA
;
A
#
# COMPACT_ATOMS: atom_id res chain seq x y z
N MET A 1 12.57 1.39 23.79
CA MET A 1 12.05 2.11 22.60
C MET A 1 11.85 1.18 21.41
N GLY A 2 12.83 0.34 21.05
CA GLY A 2 12.73 -0.59 19.91
C GLY A 2 11.50 -1.52 19.95
N ALA A 3 11.27 -2.26 21.04
CA ALA A 3 10.17 -3.23 21.12
C ALA A 3 8.77 -2.61 20.89
N THR A 4 8.50 -1.43 21.46
CA THR A 4 7.24 -0.70 21.25
C THR A 4 7.09 -0.26 19.81
N LEU A 5 8.15 0.25 19.19
CA LEU A 5 8.14 0.69 17.80
C LEU A 5 7.93 -0.49 16.84
N THR A 6 8.57 -1.63 17.10
CA THR A 6 8.35 -2.87 16.36
C THR A 6 6.91 -3.36 16.49
N ALA A 7 6.34 -3.36 17.70
CA ALA A 7 4.94 -3.74 17.90
C ALA A 7 3.97 -2.83 17.13
N LEU A 8 4.22 -1.51 17.14
CA LEU A 8 3.45 -0.55 16.35
C LEU A 8 3.59 -0.82 14.85
N HIS A 9 4.79 -1.12 14.37
CA HIS A 9 5.03 -1.45 12.97
C HIS A 9 4.28 -2.71 12.53
N VAL A 10 4.37 -3.79 13.32
CA VAL A 10 3.71 -5.07 13.05
C VAL A 10 2.18 -4.92 13.09
N THR A 11 1.64 -4.23 14.09
CA THR A 11 0.19 -4.01 14.20
C THR A 11 -0.34 -3.15 13.05
N ALA A 12 0.37 -2.09 12.68
CA ALA A 12 0.02 -1.26 11.52
C ALA A 12 0.10 -2.07 10.21
N GLY A 13 1.16 -2.88 10.03
CA GLY A 13 1.32 -3.76 8.87
C GLY A 13 0.19 -4.76 8.73
N THR A 14 -0.17 -5.41 9.84
CA THR A 14 -1.29 -6.35 9.91
C THR A 14 -2.61 -5.66 9.57
N ALA A 15 -2.87 -4.48 10.15
CA ALA A 15 -4.06 -3.71 9.82
C ALA A 15 -4.11 -3.36 8.32
N GLY A 16 -3.00 -2.93 7.73
CA GLY A 16 -2.89 -2.64 6.29
C GLY A 16 -3.17 -3.87 5.42
N LEU A 17 -2.61 -5.02 5.79
CA LEU A 17 -2.77 -6.29 5.09
C LEU A 17 -4.22 -6.82 5.13
N LEU A 18 -4.96 -6.53 6.19
CA LEU A 18 -6.38 -6.90 6.32
C LEU A 18 -7.31 -5.89 5.65
N LEU A 19 -7.07 -4.59 5.85
CA LEU A 19 -7.93 -3.53 5.35
C LEU A 19 -7.89 -3.41 3.82
N GLY A 20 -6.75 -3.71 3.18
CA GLY A 20 -6.62 -3.72 1.71
C GLY A 20 -7.60 -4.68 1.02
N PRO A 21 -7.57 -5.99 1.34
CA PRO A 21 -8.50 -6.98 0.80
C PRO A 21 -9.95 -6.72 1.18
N LEU A 22 -10.22 -6.28 2.41
CA LEU A 22 -11.59 -5.91 2.83
C LEU A 22 -12.13 -4.75 1.99
N TRP A 23 -11.31 -3.72 1.75
CA TRP A 23 -11.67 -2.62 0.88
C TRP A 23 -11.94 -3.10 -0.55
N LEU A 24 -11.08 -3.96 -1.10
CA LEU A 24 -11.26 -4.52 -2.44
C LEU A 24 -12.55 -5.35 -2.53
N ALA A 25 -12.82 -6.22 -1.56
CA ALA A 25 -14.03 -7.04 -1.51
C ALA A 25 -15.30 -6.17 -1.43
N ALA A 26 -15.28 -5.10 -0.63
CA ALA A 26 -16.38 -4.13 -0.58
C ALA A 26 -16.63 -3.47 -1.94
N ARG A 27 -15.56 -3.11 -2.66
CA ARG A 27 -15.65 -2.51 -4.01
C ARG A 27 -16.19 -3.48 -5.06
N VAL A 28 -15.80 -4.75 -5.01
CA VAL A 28 -16.33 -5.79 -5.91
C VAL A 28 -17.82 -6.01 -5.68
N ARG A 29 -18.30 -5.85 -4.43
CA ARG A 29 -19.73 -5.89 -4.06
C ARG A 29 -20.49 -4.58 -4.33
N GLY A 30 -19.88 -3.61 -5.00
CA GLY A 30 -20.51 -2.33 -5.34
C GLY A 30 -20.57 -1.28 -4.22
N ALA A 31 -20.03 -1.57 -3.03
CA ALA A 31 -19.97 -0.60 -1.94
C ALA A 31 -18.83 0.41 -2.15
N ALA A 32 -19.03 1.66 -1.70
CA ALA A 32 -18.01 2.70 -1.86
C ALA A 32 -16.72 2.42 -1.07
N GLY A 33 -16.81 1.71 0.06
CA GLY A 33 -15.66 1.28 0.88
C GLY A 33 -14.80 2.43 1.42
N ARG A 34 -15.35 3.65 1.57
CA ARG A 34 -14.57 4.85 1.92
C ARG A 34 -13.84 4.76 3.26
N SER A 35 -14.49 4.21 4.28
CA SER A 35 -13.90 4.00 5.61
C SER A 35 -12.75 2.99 5.56
N LEU A 36 -12.93 1.87 4.87
CA LEU A 36 -11.88 0.86 4.68
C LEU A 36 -10.69 1.43 3.91
N ALA A 37 -10.92 2.20 2.85
CA ALA A 37 -9.86 2.89 2.12
C ALA A 37 -9.09 3.91 2.98
N ALA A 38 -9.81 4.62 3.85
CA ALA A 38 -9.20 5.58 4.77
C ALA A 38 -8.36 4.85 5.83
N GLY A 39 -8.91 3.82 6.47
CA GLY A 39 -8.20 3.00 7.46
C GLY A 39 -6.97 2.32 6.87
N TYR A 40 -7.09 1.76 5.67
CA TYR A 40 -5.97 1.19 4.93
C TYR A 40 -4.85 2.22 4.72
N GLN A 41 -5.18 3.42 4.28
CA GLN A 41 -4.19 4.48 4.05
C GLN A 41 -3.53 4.97 5.34
N VAL A 42 -4.28 5.03 6.43
CA VAL A 42 -3.73 5.33 7.76
C VAL A 42 -2.75 4.24 8.18
N ALA A 43 -3.10 2.96 7.98
CA ALA A 43 -2.23 1.84 8.29
C ALA A 43 -0.93 1.87 7.46
N VAL A 44 -1.01 2.10 6.14
CA VAL A 44 0.17 2.25 5.27
C VAL A 44 1.05 3.42 5.73
N ALA A 45 0.47 4.57 6.07
CA ALA A 45 1.22 5.71 6.57
C ALA A 45 1.92 5.37 7.90
N ALA A 46 1.24 4.69 8.83
CA ALA A 46 1.83 4.26 10.09
C ALA A 46 2.98 3.27 9.87
N VAL A 47 2.85 2.32 8.94
CA VAL A 47 3.95 1.40 8.55
C VAL A 47 5.14 2.17 7.99
N ALA A 48 4.91 3.12 7.09
CA ALA A 48 5.98 3.90 6.47
C ALA A 48 6.76 4.71 7.51
N VAL A 49 6.06 5.37 8.44
CA VAL A 49 6.68 6.14 9.52
C VAL A 49 7.45 5.23 10.47
N THR A 50 6.81 4.18 10.99
CA THR A 50 7.44 3.27 11.95
C THR A 50 8.63 2.51 11.32
N GLY A 51 8.51 2.08 10.06
CA GLY A 51 9.58 1.42 9.33
C GLY A 51 10.76 2.36 9.02
N GLY A 52 10.48 3.61 8.67
CA GLY A 52 11.52 4.63 8.50
C GLY A 52 12.28 4.91 9.81
N LEU A 53 11.56 5.02 10.93
CA LEU A 53 12.18 5.18 12.24
C LEU A 53 13.04 3.97 12.63
N LEU A 54 12.58 2.74 12.37
CA LEU A 54 13.37 1.53 12.58
C LEU A 54 14.62 1.49 11.70
N ALA A 55 14.50 1.88 10.43
CA ALA A 55 15.62 1.90 9.47
C ALA A 55 16.72 2.90 9.86
N VAL A 56 16.35 4.02 10.48
CA VAL A 56 17.30 5.03 11.00
C VAL A 56 17.92 4.58 12.33
N ALA A 57 17.14 3.91 13.18
CA ALA A 57 17.59 3.50 14.50
C ALA A 57 18.58 2.32 14.48
N GLU A 58 18.49 1.44 13.47
CA GLU A 58 19.29 0.21 13.40
C GLU A 58 20.39 0.28 12.32
N PRO A 59 21.68 0.21 12.71
CA PRO A 59 22.79 0.14 11.78
C PRO A 59 22.67 -1.07 10.85
N GLY A 60 22.62 -0.84 9.53
CA GLY A 60 22.45 -1.88 8.52
C GLY A 60 21.07 -1.91 7.85
N LEU A 61 20.07 -1.21 8.40
CA LEU A 61 18.75 -1.07 7.78
C LEU A 61 18.55 0.26 7.05
N GLY A 62 19.53 1.17 7.07
CA GLY A 62 19.43 2.49 6.45
C GLY A 62 19.10 2.48 4.94
N TRP A 63 19.44 1.39 4.23
CA TRP A 63 19.08 1.21 2.82
C TRP A 63 17.56 1.08 2.58
N LEU A 64 16.76 0.84 3.63
CA LEU A 64 15.30 0.80 3.59
C LEU A 64 14.64 2.19 3.68
N VAL A 65 15.39 3.23 4.03
CA VAL A 65 14.85 4.60 4.12
C VAL A 65 14.19 5.06 2.80
N PRO A 66 14.79 4.86 1.61
CA PRO A 66 14.12 5.14 0.34
C PRO A 66 12.78 4.40 0.17
N VAL A 67 12.68 3.16 0.64
CA VAL A 67 11.44 2.36 0.58
C VAL A 67 10.37 2.96 1.49
N ALA A 68 10.75 3.37 2.71
CA ALA A 68 9.86 4.06 3.63
C ALA A 68 9.35 5.39 3.04
N VAL A 69 10.24 6.17 2.41
CA VAL A 69 9.87 7.43 1.74
C VAL A 69 8.89 7.18 0.59
N LEU A 70 9.18 6.23 -0.31
CA LEU A 70 8.29 5.90 -1.42
C LEU A 70 6.91 5.42 -0.93
N THR A 71 6.89 4.61 0.13
CA THR A 71 5.64 4.14 0.75
C THR A 71 4.84 5.29 1.36
N ALA A 72 5.52 6.23 2.04
CA ALA A 72 4.89 7.44 2.57
C ALA A 72 4.31 8.32 1.45
N LEU A 73 5.05 8.51 0.34
CA LEU A 73 4.57 9.27 -0.82
C LEU A 73 3.32 8.63 -1.45
N LEU A 74 3.27 7.30 -1.55
CA LEU A 74 2.09 6.57 -2.01
C LEU A 74 0.89 6.78 -1.07
N ALA A 75 1.11 6.71 0.25
CA ALA A 75 0.07 6.92 1.25
C ALA A 75 -0.49 8.34 1.20
N VAL A 76 0.38 9.35 1.20
CA VAL A 76 0.01 10.77 1.10
C VAL A 76 -0.66 11.06 -0.22
N GLY A 77 -0.09 10.60 -1.34
CA GLY A 77 -0.64 10.79 -2.68
C GLY A 77 -2.05 10.21 -2.80
N GLY A 78 -2.27 9.00 -2.29
CA GLY A 78 -3.60 8.39 -2.31
C GLY A 78 -4.58 8.98 -1.28
N ALA A 79 -4.11 9.58 -0.20
CA ALA A 79 -4.96 10.36 0.71
C ALA A 79 -5.38 11.70 0.08
N LEU A 80 -4.45 12.41 -0.56
CA LEU A 80 -4.68 13.71 -1.19
C LEU A 80 -5.57 13.58 -2.43
N ALA A 81 -5.27 12.64 -3.33
CA ALA A 81 -6.05 12.42 -4.54
C ALA A 81 -7.51 12.04 -4.23
N ARG A 82 -7.75 11.33 -3.12
CA ARG A 82 -9.10 11.06 -2.59
C ARG A 82 -9.79 12.31 -2.05
N ARG A 83 -9.09 13.14 -1.25
CA ARG A 83 -9.66 14.33 -0.61
C ARG A 83 -9.98 15.45 -1.60
N ARG A 84 -9.19 15.56 -2.67
CA ARG A 84 -9.32 16.61 -3.70
C ARG A 84 -10.16 16.20 -4.90
N ASP A 85 -10.83 15.05 -4.81
CA ASP A 85 -11.61 14.42 -5.89
C ASP A 85 -10.96 14.56 -7.27
N TRP A 86 -9.67 14.20 -7.35
CA TRP A 86 -8.90 14.45 -8.56
C TRP A 86 -9.58 13.81 -9.78
N PRO A 87 -9.64 14.48 -10.95
CA PRO A 87 -10.31 13.94 -12.13
C PRO A 87 -9.78 12.57 -12.55
N ARG A 88 -8.50 12.30 -12.25
CA ARG A 88 -7.81 11.03 -12.54
C ARG A 88 -7.79 10.06 -11.34
N TRP A 89 -8.45 10.37 -10.23
CA TRP A 89 -8.45 9.52 -9.04
C TRP A 89 -8.91 8.09 -9.36
N ARG A 90 -9.97 7.93 -10.17
CA ARG A 90 -10.46 6.60 -10.58
C ARG A 90 -9.38 5.78 -11.29
N THR A 91 -8.51 6.40 -12.09
CA THR A 91 -7.43 5.72 -12.84
C THR A 91 -6.13 5.58 -12.05
N LEU A 92 -5.88 6.48 -11.10
CA LEU A 92 -4.71 6.45 -10.20
C LEU A 92 -4.90 5.52 -8.99
N GLN A 93 -6.13 5.39 -8.49
CA GLN A 93 -6.47 4.61 -7.30
C GLN A 93 -5.93 3.17 -7.34
N PRO A 94 -6.01 2.41 -8.47
CA PRO A 94 -5.45 1.06 -8.54
C PRO A 94 -3.93 1.01 -8.35
N HIS A 95 -3.17 2.00 -8.84
CA HIS A 95 -1.72 2.03 -8.64
C HIS A 95 -1.35 2.46 -7.24
N LEU A 96 -2.02 3.50 -6.73
CA LEU A 96 -1.68 4.05 -5.42
C LEU A 96 -2.04 3.06 -4.31
N LEU A 97 -3.24 2.46 -4.34
CA LEU A 97 -3.68 1.50 -3.32
C LEU A 97 -3.17 0.08 -3.59
N GLY A 98 -3.11 -0.34 -4.85
CA GLY A 98 -2.58 -1.66 -5.21
C GLY A 98 -1.07 -1.73 -5.02
N GLY A 99 -0.34 -0.70 -5.43
CA GLY A 99 1.11 -0.60 -5.26
C GLY A 99 1.53 -0.56 -3.79
N SER A 100 0.83 0.20 -2.94
CA SER A 100 1.09 0.17 -1.49
C SER A 100 0.78 -1.20 -0.88
N TYR A 101 -0.19 -1.96 -1.41
CA TYR A 101 -0.50 -3.29 -0.90
C TYR A 101 0.56 -4.31 -1.28
N VAL A 102 1.01 -4.26 -2.54
CA VAL A 102 2.15 -5.04 -3.02
C VAL A 102 3.39 -4.76 -2.17
N ALA A 103 3.68 -3.48 -1.85
CA ALA A 103 4.79 -3.11 -0.99
C ALA A 103 4.68 -3.71 0.44
N LEU A 104 3.48 -3.72 1.04
CA LEU A 104 3.25 -4.37 2.34
C LEU A 104 3.51 -5.88 2.29
N VAL A 105 3.00 -6.56 1.26
CA VAL A 105 3.19 -8.01 1.07
C VAL A 105 4.66 -8.33 0.85
N THR A 106 5.36 -7.55 0.00
CA THR A 106 6.80 -7.68 -0.21
C THR A 106 7.57 -7.50 1.10
N GLY A 107 7.26 -6.44 1.85
CA GLY A 107 7.91 -6.17 3.14
C GLY A 107 7.72 -7.32 4.13
N LEU A 108 6.49 -7.85 4.23
CA LEU A 108 6.20 -9.02 5.07
C LEU A 108 7.01 -10.26 4.64
N LEU A 109 7.00 -10.59 3.35
CA LEU A 109 7.66 -11.79 2.84
C LEU A 109 9.17 -11.72 3.03
N VAL A 110 9.79 -10.61 2.67
CA VAL A 110 11.24 -10.40 2.85
C VAL A 110 11.60 -10.45 4.33
N ALA A 111 10.84 -9.79 5.21
CA ALA A 111 11.11 -9.82 6.65
C ALA A 111 10.92 -11.21 7.27
N SER A 112 9.95 -11.98 6.80
CA SER A 112 9.64 -13.32 7.33
C SER A 112 10.58 -14.43 6.82
N THR A 113 11.15 -14.27 5.62
CA THR A 113 11.99 -15.31 4.98
C THR A 113 13.47 -14.96 4.98
N GLY A 114 13.81 -13.68 5.08
CA GLY A 114 15.19 -13.19 4.92
C GLY A 114 15.72 -13.25 3.47
N ASP A 115 14.88 -13.64 2.50
CA ASP A 115 15.32 -13.84 1.11
C ASP A 115 14.86 -12.65 0.22
N PRO A 116 15.81 -11.94 -0.44
CA PRO A 116 15.49 -10.82 -1.31
C PRO A 116 14.70 -11.21 -2.58
N VAL A 117 14.62 -12.48 -2.99
CA VAL A 117 13.83 -12.93 -4.14
C VAL A 117 12.35 -12.52 -4.02
N TRP A 118 11.86 -12.41 -2.78
CA TRP A 118 10.49 -12.00 -2.47
C TRP A 118 10.19 -10.53 -2.77
N TRP A 119 11.17 -9.75 -3.21
CA TRP A 119 10.93 -8.45 -3.86
C TRP A 119 10.22 -8.59 -5.20
N ALA A 120 10.57 -9.60 -5.99
CA ALA A 120 10.09 -9.73 -7.36
C ALA A 120 8.67 -10.31 -7.43
N VAL A 121 8.37 -11.31 -6.60
CA VAL A 121 7.13 -12.11 -6.73
C VAL A 121 5.87 -11.25 -6.57
N PRO A 122 5.67 -10.47 -5.48
CA PRO A 122 4.46 -9.68 -5.33
C PRO A 122 4.37 -8.54 -6.35
N ALA A 123 5.53 -7.98 -6.74
CA ALA A 123 5.61 -6.93 -7.74
C ALA A 123 5.07 -7.41 -9.09
N LEU A 124 5.49 -8.59 -9.54
CA LEU A 124 5.04 -9.22 -10.78
C LEU A 124 3.57 -9.63 -10.72
N VAL A 125 3.17 -10.34 -9.66
CA VAL A 125 1.79 -10.80 -9.47
C VAL A 125 0.82 -9.61 -9.39
N GLY A 126 1.22 -8.53 -8.72
CA GLY A 126 0.43 -7.31 -8.57
C GLY A 126 0.20 -6.53 -9.86
N GLN A 127 1.09 -6.62 -10.86
CA GLN A 127 0.93 -5.91 -12.14
C GLN A 127 -0.34 -6.36 -12.89
N VAL A 128 -0.64 -7.65 -12.87
CA VAL A 128 -1.74 -8.24 -13.64
C VAL A 128 -3.11 -7.65 -13.25
N PRO A 129 -3.56 -7.69 -11.98
CA PRO A 129 -4.84 -7.11 -11.59
C PRO A 129 -4.88 -5.59 -11.77
N ILE A 130 -3.76 -4.89 -11.57
CA ILE A 130 -3.67 -3.44 -11.82
C ILE A 130 -3.89 -3.13 -13.31
N ALA A 131 -3.24 -3.86 -14.21
CA ALA A 131 -3.38 -3.70 -15.65
C ALA A 131 -4.82 -3.98 -16.12
N LEU A 132 -5.44 -5.06 -15.60
CA LEU A 132 -6.83 -5.39 -15.89
C LEU A 132 -7.80 -4.30 -15.41
N ALA A 133 -7.59 -3.76 -14.21
CA ALA A 133 -8.39 -2.67 -13.68
C ALA A 133 -8.30 -1.41 -14.57
N LYS A 134 -7.10 -1.05 -15.05
CA LYS A 134 -6.91 0.07 -15.99
C LYS A 134 -7.67 -0.14 -17.30
N ARG A 135 -7.58 -1.33 -17.90
CA ARG A 135 -8.25 -1.62 -19.17
C ARG A 135 -9.75 -1.40 -19.06
N ARG A 136 -10.37 -1.91 -17.98
CA ARG A 136 -11.81 -1.73 -17.72
C ARG A 136 -12.21 -0.26 -17.52
N LEU A 137 -11.34 0.53 -16.90
CA LEU A 137 -11.61 1.96 -16.67
C LEU A 137 -11.54 2.77 -17.96
N HIS A 138 -10.54 2.53 -18.83
CA HIS A 138 -10.45 3.22 -20.12
C HIS A 138 -11.65 2.93 -21.03
N HIS A 139 -12.10 1.66 -21.10
CA HIS A 139 -13.28 1.32 -21.89
C HIS A 139 -14.55 2.03 -21.44
N ARG A 140 -14.72 2.24 -20.13
CA ARG A 140 -15.89 2.99 -19.61
C ARG A 140 -15.84 4.48 -19.94
N THR A 141 -14.66 5.08 -20.03
CA THR A 141 -14.51 6.49 -20.43
C THR A 141 -14.77 6.72 -21.91
N LEU A 142 -14.58 5.69 -22.76
CA LEU A 142 -14.87 5.78 -24.20
C LEU A 142 -16.37 5.61 -24.53
N LEU A 143 -17.17 5.12 -23.59
CA LEU A 143 -18.60 4.83 -23.77
C LEU A 143 -19.51 5.81 -23.00
N ALA A 144 -18.94 6.79 -22.30
CA ALA A 144 -19.62 7.80 -21.50
C ALA A 144 -19.38 9.19 -22.10
#